data_AF-A0A7X5QXQ1-F1
#
_entry.id   AF-A0A7X5QXQ1-F1
#
_cell.length_a   1.000
_cell.length_b   1.000
_cell.length_c   1.000
_cell.angle_alpha   90.00
_cell.angle_beta   90.00
_cell.angle_gamma   90.00
#
_symmetry.space_group_name_H-M   'P 1'
#
loop_
_entity.id
_entity.type
_entity.pdbx_description
1 polymer ?
#
loop_
_entity_poly.entity_id
_entity_poly.type
_entity_poly.pdbx_seq_one_letter_code
_entity_poly.pdbx_strand_id
1 'polypeptide(L)' 'MARQIKFAATHFSIAFSMSYAVNQNVVLSTVFGIAEPIAFALGRDIVRGGHPGVPLAPAA' A
#
# COMPACT_ATOMS: atom_id res chain seq x y z
N MET A 1 11.67 -9.34 7.85
CA MET A 1 12.22 -8.15 7.18
C MET A 1 12.37 -8.35 5.67
N ALA A 2 13.23 -9.26 5.20
CA ALA A 2 13.55 -9.40 3.77
C ALA A 2 12.35 -9.65 2.84
N ARG A 3 11.35 -10.44 3.27
CA ARG A 3 10.15 -10.74 2.45
C ARG A 3 9.29 -9.51 2.19
N GLN A 4 9.11 -8.64 3.19
CA GLN A 4 8.32 -7.41 3.07
C GLN A 4 9.00 -6.41 2.13
N ILE A 5 10.32 -6.29 2.24
CA ILE A 5 11.12 -5.40 1.38
C ILE A 5 11.06 -5.87 -0.07
N LYS A 6 11.23 -7.17 -0.33
CA LYS A 6 11.11 -7.74 -1.68
C LYS A 6 9.73 -7.49 -2.26
N PHE A 7 8.67 -7.71 -1.48
CA PHE A 7 7.29 -7.47 -1.91
C PHE A 7 7.06 -6.00 -2.29
N ALA A 8 7.46 -5.07 -1.43
CA ALA A 8 7.31 -3.63 -1.68
C ALA A 8 8.12 -3.17 -2.90
N ALA A 9 9.35 -3.66 -3.06
CA ALA A 9 10.19 -3.35 -4.21
C ALA A 9 9.59 -3.87 -5.52
N THR A 10 9.08 -5.11 -5.54
CA THR A 10 8.44 -5.68 -6.75
C THR A 10 7.17 -4.91 -7.11
N HIS A 11 6.30 -4.60 -6.13
CA HIS A 11 5.11 -3.80 -6.39
C HIS A 11 5.46 -2.42 -6.97
N PHE A 12 6.37 -1.70 -6.30
CA PHE A 12 6.82 -0.38 -6.74
C PHE A 12 7.39 -0.42 -8.16
N SER A 13 8.26 -1.39 -8.46
CA SER A 13 8.86 -1.54 -9.79
C SER A 13 7.83 -1.80 -10.89
N ILE A 14 6.83 -2.66 -10.65
CA ILE A 14 5.79 -2.97 -11.63
C ILE A 14 4.90 -1.74 -11.86
N ALA A 15 4.40 -1.13 -10.77
CA ALA A 15 3.53 0.04 -10.85
C ALA A 15 4.24 1.23 -11.52
N PHE A 16 5.50 1.49 -11.16
CA PHE A 16 6.33 2.52 -11.77
C PHE A 16 6.57 2.23 -13.25
N SER A 17 6.98 1.02 -13.61
CA SER A 17 7.33 0.68 -15.00
C SER A 17 6.11 0.76 -15.91
N MET A 18 4.94 0.28 -15.46
CA MET A 18 3.70 0.34 -16.22
C MET A 18 3.24 1.79 -16.44
N SER A 19 3.26 2.61 -15.37
CA SER A 19 2.90 4.02 -15.46
C SER A 19 3.86 4.79 -16.38
N TYR A 20 5.17 4.52 -16.26
CA TYR A 20 6.20 5.18 -17.04
C TYR A 20 6.11 4.79 -18.52
N ALA A 21 5.84 3.52 -18.83
CA ALA A 21 5.66 3.06 -20.20
C ALA A 21 4.56 3.86 -20.92
N VAL A 22 3.46 4.18 -20.24
CA VAL A 22 2.31 4.88 -20.83
C VAL A 22 2.50 6.41 -20.85
N ASN A 23 3.06 6.99 -19.79
CA ASN A 23 3.08 8.46 -19.62
C ASN A 23 4.45 9.09 -19.90
N GLN A 24 5.53 8.30 -19.94
CA GLN A 24 6.92 8.76 -20.05
C GLN A 24 7.31 9.85 -19.03
N ASN A 25 6.58 9.94 -17.92
CA ASN A 25 6.75 10.95 -16.88
C ASN A 25 7.16 10.26 -15.57
N VAL A 26 8.37 10.58 -15.11
CA VAL A 26 8.96 9.99 -13.91
C VAL A 26 8.18 10.38 -12.65
N VAL A 27 7.80 11.66 -12.52
CA VAL A 27 7.14 12.18 -11.31
C VAL A 27 5.78 11.51 -11.11
N LEU A 28 4.96 11.47 -12.16
CA LEU A 28 3.67 10.79 -12.11
C LEU A 28 3.83 9.31 -11.79
N SER A 29 4.82 8.65 -12.40
CA SER A 29 5.05 7.22 -12.21
C SER A 29 5.49 6.88 -10.78
N THR A 30 6.28 7.74 -10.14
CA THR A 30 6.62 7.60 -8.73
C THR A 30 5.40 7.75 -7.83
N VAL A 31 4.53 8.74 -8.10
CA VAL A 31 3.29 8.94 -7.34
C VAL A 31 2.39 7.71 -7.44
N PHE A 32 2.21 7.14 -8.63
CA PHE A 32 1.43 5.92 -8.80
C PHE A 32 2.03 4.71 -8.05
N GLY A 33 3.36 4.58 -8.04
CA GLY A 33 4.04 3.50 -7.31
C GLY A 33 3.90 3.56 -5.78
N ILE A 34 3.54 4.72 -5.21
CA ILE A 34 3.35 4.90 -3.76
C ILE A 34 1.90 5.17 -3.36
N ALA A 35 1.01 5.47 -4.31
CA ALA A 35 -0.38 5.82 -4.02
C ALA A 35 -1.16 4.66 -3.38
N GLU A 36 -1.00 3.44 -3.90
CA GLU A 36 -1.69 2.25 -3.37
C GLU A 36 -1.32 1.97 -1.89
N PRO A 37 -0.03 1.91 -1.49
CA PRO A 37 0.30 1.68 -0.08
C PRO A 37 -0.17 2.80 0.85
N ILE A 38 -0.21 4.06 0.38
CA ILE A 38 -0.78 5.18 1.16
C ILE A 38 -2.29 5.02 1.31
N ALA A 39 -3.00 4.71 0.23
CA ALA A 39 -4.44 4.49 0.26
C ALA A 39 -4.82 3.29 1.15
N PHE A 40 -4.01 2.23 1.12
CA PHE A 40 -4.19 1.07 1.98
C PHE A 40 -3.95 1.40 3.46
N ALA A 41 -2.85 2.10 3.77
CA ALA A 41 -2.55 2.52 5.14
C ALA A 41 -3.65 3.46 5.69
N LEU A 42 -4.05 4.45 4.89
CA LEU A 42 -5.09 5.40 5.23
C LEU A 42 -6.45 4.71 5.42
N GLY A 43 -6.86 3.85 4.48
CA GLY A 43 -8.12 3.10 4.58
C GLY A 43 -8.16 2.19 5.80
N ARG A 44 -7.03 1.55 6.12
CA ARG A 44 -6.89 0.76 7.34
C ARG A 44 -7.01 1.61 8.60
N ASP A 45 -6.44 2.80 8.62
CA ASP A 45 -6.51 3.70 9.77
C ASP A 45 -7.93 4.28 9.94
N ILE A 46 -8.63 4.59 8.84
CA ILE A 46 -10.06 4.97 8.85
C ILE A 46 -10.94 3.81 9.35
N VAL A 47 -10.74 2.60 8.84
CA VAL A 47 -11.48 1.40 9.27
C VAL A 47 -11.20 1.10 10.75
N ARG A 48 -9.97 1.29 11.22
CA ARG A 48 -9.60 1.13 12.65
C ARG A 48 -10.15 2.24 13.53
N GLY A 49 -10.30 3.45 12.99
CA GLY A 49 -10.93 4.58 13.68
C GLY A 49 -12.45 4.44 13.85
N GLY A 50 -13.09 3.48 13.18
CA GLY A 50 -14.54 3.25 13.23
C GLY A 50 -15.04 2.25 14.29
N HIS A 51 -14.17 1.53 14.99
CA HIS A 51 -14.60 0.56 16.01
C HIS A 51 -13.82 0.73 17.32
N PRO A 52 -14.43 1.30 18.38
CA PRO A 52 -14.09 0.93 19.75
C PRO A 52 -14.27 -0.59 19.82
N GLY A 53 -13.23 -1.30 20.26
CA GLY A 53 -13.08 -2.74 20.05
C GLY A 53 -14.32 -3.55 20.37
N VAL A 54 -14.68 -4.47 19.46
CA VAL A 54 -15.35 -5.69 19.89
C VAL A 54 -14.28 -6.52 20.58
N PRO A 55 -14.37 -6.78 21.89
CA PRO A 55 -13.44 -7.65 22.57
C PRO A 55 -13.57 -9.03 21.93
N LEU A 56 -12.54 -9.47 21.21
CA LEU A 56 -12.45 -10.88 20.84
C LEU A 56 -12.22 -11.63 22.15
N ALA A 57 -13.25 -12.33 22.63
CA ALA A 57 -13.18 -13.16 23.81
C ALA A 57 -11.98 -14.12 23.65
N PRO A 58 -11.14 -14.28 24.70
CA PRO A 58 -10.05 -15.25 24.63
C PRO A 58 -10.65 -16.62 24.36
N ALA A 59 -10.14 -17.30 23.34
CA ALA A 59 -10.48 -18.69 23.07
C ALA A 59 -10.07 -19.51 24.30
N ALA A 60 -11.07 -20.06 24.98
CA ALA A 60 -10.90 -21.03 26.07
C ALA A 60 -10.37 -22.37 25.54
#